data_AF-A0A8R7QJR6-F1
#
_entry.id   AF-A0A8R7QJR6-F1
#
_cell.length_a   1.000
_cell.length_b   1.000
_cell.length_c   1.000
_cell.angle_alpha   90.00
_cell.angle_beta   90.00
_cell.angle_gamma   90.00
#
_symmetry.space_group_name_H-M   'P 1'
#
loop_
_entity.id
_entity.type
_entity.pdbx_description
1 polymer ?
#
loop_
_entity_poly.entity_id
_entity_poly.type
_entity_poly.pdbx_seq_one_letter_code
_entity_poly.pdbx_strand_id
1 'polypeptide(L)'
;MTDQPLVGRESQIRELHEYVGEARINSSHVVSVWGMAGVGKSCLVRHFYFEMMLHGCQFDKFNCVDVSYPFNLRSFLRSLLSDFESGKDPIQECRHLLEQHKCLIVIDSLRSREEWDLIQAALVSGASKSVIIVITTEASIAAYCTERI
;
A
#
# COMPACT_ATOMS: atom_id res chain seq x y z
N MET A 1 1.48 -19.75 5.96
CA MET A 1 0.62 -19.46 4.80
C MET A 1 1.30 -20.06 3.59
N THR A 2 0.63 -20.95 2.88
CA THR A 2 1.15 -21.62 1.68
C THR A 2 1.20 -20.66 0.51
N ASP A 3 2.39 -20.49 -0.06
CA ASP A 3 2.61 -19.84 -1.34
C ASP A 3 2.00 -20.72 -2.43
N GLN A 4 0.77 -20.41 -2.83
CA GLN A 4 0.16 -21.05 -3.98
C GLN A 4 0.62 -20.27 -5.22
N PRO A 5 1.30 -20.92 -6.18
CA PRO A 5 1.71 -20.23 -7.39
C PRO A 5 0.47 -19.66 -8.08
N LEU A 6 0.47 -18.35 -8.30
CA LEU A 6 -0.56 -17.65 -9.06
C LEU A 6 -0.35 -17.92 -10.55
N VAL A 7 -0.75 -19.12 -10.98
CA VAL A 7 -0.62 -19.54 -12.38
C VAL A 7 -1.54 -18.70 -13.27
N GLY A 8 -1.00 -18.18 -14.37
CA GLY A 8 -1.75 -17.46 -15.39
C GLY A 8 -1.96 -15.97 -15.09
N ARG A 9 -1.24 -15.40 -14.12
CA ARG A 9 -1.24 -13.95 -13.82
C ARG A 9 0.13 -13.29 -13.90
N GLU A 10 1.04 -13.92 -14.60
CA GLU A 10 2.43 -13.48 -14.74
C GLU A 10 2.52 -12.10 -15.41
N SER A 11 1.58 -11.78 -16.32
CA SER A 11 1.54 -10.45 -16.94
C SER A 11 1.15 -9.36 -15.94
N GLN A 12 0.15 -9.59 -15.09
CA GLN A 12 -0.24 -8.60 -14.07
C GLN A 12 0.83 -8.43 -13.00
N ILE A 13 1.57 -9.50 -12.65
CA ILE A 13 2.73 -9.39 -11.75
C ILE A 13 3.82 -8.52 -12.40
N ARG A 14 4.13 -8.73 -13.68
CA ARG A 14 5.11 -7.91 -14.40
C ARG A 14 4.68 -6.44 -14.46
N GLU A 15 3.41 -6.16 -14.77
CA GLU A 15 2.86 -4.80 -14.75
C GLU A 15 2.99 -4.16 -13.36
N LEU A 16 2.75 -4.91 -12.27
CA LEU A 16 2.96 -4.40 -10.91
C LEU A 16 4.43 -4.03 -10.65
N HIS A 17 5.40 -4.80 -11.14
CA HIS A 17 6.81 -4.42 -11.06
C HIS A 17 7.11 -3.12 -11.80
N GLU A 18 6.55 -2.95 -13.00
CA GLU A 18 6.72 -1.74 -13.81
C GLU A 18 6.12 -0.52 -13.09
N TYR A 19 4.85 -0.60 -12.67
CA TYR A 19 4.17 0.50 -11.98
C TYR A 19 4.81 0.87 -10.64
N VAL A 20 5.24 -0.11 -9.85
CA VAL A 20 5.97 0.15 -8.59
C VAL A 20 7.34 0.75 -8.87
N GLY A 21 8.02 0.32 -9.94
CA GLY A 21 9.27 0.92 -10.39
C GLY A 21 9.11 2.39 -10.79
N GLU A 22 8.08 2.71 -11.56
CA GLU A 22 7.74 4.07 -11.98
C GLU A 22 7.36 4.97 -10.80
N ALA A 23 6.54 4.48 -9.87
CA ALA A 23 6.09 5.22 -8.69
C ALA A 23 7.24 5.65 -7.75
N ARG A 24 8.40 4.98 -7.84
CA ARG A 24 9.62 5.36 -7.07
C ARG A 24 10.36 6.54 -7.67
N ILE A 25 10.26 6.72 -8.99
CA ILE A 25 11.00 7.74 -9.75
C ILE A 25 10.12 8.98 -9.93
N ASN A 26 8.82 8.76 -10.14
CA ASN A 26 7.84 9.80 -10.30
C ASN A 26 7.42 10.38 -8.94
N SER A 27 6.72 11.51 -8.98
CA SER A 27 6.17 12.13 -7.78
C SER A 27 4.83 11.51 -7.32
N SER A 28 4.29 10.55 -8.09
CA SER A 28 3.11 9.79 -7.67
C SER A 28 3.59 8.48 -7.05
N HIS A 29 3.58 8.44 -5.72
CA HIS A 29 4.08 7.32 -4.92
C HIS A 29 3.02 6.24 -4.66
N VAL A 30 1.96 6.23 -5.48
CA VAL A 30 0.77 5.40 -5.26
C VAL A 30 0.46 4.57 -6.50
N VAL A 31 0.23 3.28 -6.30
CA VAL A 31 -0.23 2.33 -7.32
C VAL A 31 -1.57 1.77 -6.87
N SER A 32 -2.57 1.77 -7.75
CA SER A 32 -3.90 1.25 -7.41
C SER A 32 -4.21 -0.04 -8.17
N VAL A 33 -4.71 -1.05 -7.47
CA VAL A 33 -5.19 -2.32 -8.03
C VAL A 33 -6.69 -2.43 -7.80
N TRP A 34 -7.45 -2.52 -8.89
CA TRP A 34 -8.90 -2.62 -8.83
C TRP A 34 -9.48 -3.76 -9.67
N GLY A 35 -10.75 -4.05 -9.43
CA GLY A 35 -11.48 -5.11 -10.13
C GLY A 35 -12.57 -5.72 -9.24
N MET A 36 -13.36 -6.61 -9.83
CA MET A 36 -14.51 -7.22 -9.15
C MET A 36 -14.14 -7.89 -7.81
N ALA A 37 -15.11 -7.97 -6.91
CA ALA A 37 -14.98 -8.75 -5.67
C ALA A 37 -14.68 -10.23 -5.99
N GLY A 38 -13.87 -10.89 -5.17
CA GLY A 38 -13.54 -12.31 -5.32
C GLY A 38 -12.54 -12.66 -6.43
N VAL A 39 -12.13 -11.71 -7.30
CA VAL A 39 -11.21 -11.97 -8.41
C VAL A 39 -9.75 -12.24 -7.98
N GLY A 40 -9.44 -12.14 -6.69
CA GLY A 40 -8.12 -12.47 -6.15
C GLY A 40 -7.08 -11.32 -6.15
N LYS A 41 -7.50 -10.05 -6.15
CA LYS A 41 -6.60 -8.87 -6.11
C LYS A 41 -5.61 -8.93 -4.94
N SER A 42 -6.11 -9.19 -3.73
CA SER A 42 -5.29 -9.33 -2.53
C SER A 42 -4.27 -10.46 -2.65
N CYS A 43 -4.65 -11.57 -3.30
CA CYS A 43 -3.73 -12.68 -3.53
C CYS A 43 -2.60 -12.26 -4.49
N LEU A 44 -2.96 -11.60 -5.61
CA LEU A 44 -2.01 -11.07 -6.59
C LEU A 44 -0.99 -10.12 -5.95
N VAL A 45 -1.48 -9.11 -5.21
CA VAL A 45 -0.62 -8.12 -4.57
C VAL A 45 0.20 -8.74 -3.44
N ARG A 46 -0.35 -9.69 -2.67
CA ARG A 46 0.41 -10.39 -1.62
C ARG A 46 1.54 -11.22 -2.20
N HIS A 47 1.33 -11.91 -3.33
CA HIS A 47 2.41 -12.65 -4.00
C HIS A 47 3.52 -11.70 -4.44
N PHE A 48 3.18 -10.63 -5.17
CA PHE A 48 4.13 -9.58 -5.54
C PHE A 48 4.86 -9.00 -4.31
N TYR A 49 4.14 -8.73 -3.23
CA TYR A 49 4.70 -8.22 -1.98
C TYR A 49 5.72 -9.19 -1.38
N PHE A 50 5.42 -10.50 -1.34
CA PHE A 50 6.36 -11.50 -0.85
C PHE A 50 7.59 -11.63 -1.75
N GLU A 51 7.43 -11.61 -3.08
CA GLU A 51 8.56 -11.62 -4.01
C GLU A 51 9.47 -10.40 -3.78
N MET A 52 8.88 -9.21 -3.63
CA MET A 52 9.63 -7.99 -3.33
C MET A 52 10.29 -8.02 -1.95
N MET A 53 9.67 -8.64 -0.94
CA MET A 53 10.25 -8.77 0.39
C MET A 53 11.44 -9.75 0.42
N LEU A 54 11.37 -10.85 -0.34
CA LEU A 54 12.39 -11.89 -0.36
C LEU A 54 13.56 -11.56 -1.29
N HIS A 55 13.28 -10.90 -2.42
CA HIS A 55 14.26 -10.71 -3.50
C HIS A 55 14.51 -9.23 -3.84
N GLY A 56 13.68 -8.31 -3.35
CA GLY A 56 13.81 -6.89 -3.63
C GLY A 56 14.76 -6.16 -2.66
N CYS A 57 15.78 -5.49 -3.20
CA CYS A 57 16.67 -4.61 -2.43
C CYS A 57 16.20 -3.13 -2.43
N GLN A 58 14.95 -2.89 -2.81
CA GLN A 58 14.45 -1.55 -3.16
C GLN A 58 13.81 -0.79 -1.99
N PHE A 59 13.34 -1.53 -0.97
CA PHE A 59 12.62 -1.04 0.21
C PHE A 59 13.24 -1.60 1.48
N ASP A 60 13.26 -0.79 2.54
CA ASP A 60 13.82 -1.14 3.85
C ASP A 60 12.76 -1.77 4.76
N LYS A 61 11.48 -1.44 4.53
CA LYS A 61 10.35 -1.94 5.31
C LYS A 61 9.18 -2.30 4.43
N PHE A 62 8.43 -3.29 4.88
CA PHE A 62 7.28 -3.84 4.20
C PHE A 62 6.12 -3.91 5.19
N ASN A 63 4.97 -3.34 4.83
CA ASN A 63 3.76 -3.38 5.64
C ASN A 63 2.57 -3.72 4.77
N CYS A 64 1.69 -4.58 5.27
CA CYS A 64 0.41 -4.91 4.64
C CYS A 64 -0.68 -4.75 5.70
N VAL A 65 -1.69 -3.93 5.40
CA VAL A 65 -2.79 -3.63 6.32
C VAL A 65 -4.12 -3.77 5.60
N ASP A 66 -5.07 -4.40 6.27
CA ASP A 66 -6.46 -4.43 5.82
C ASP A 66 -7.23 -3.25 6.46
N VAL A 67 -7.99 -2.50 5.66
CA VAL A 67 -8.85 -1.43 6.18
C VAL A 67 -10.00 -2.06 6.98
N SER A 68 -10.02 -1.80 8.28
CA SER A 68 -11.06 -2.29 9.20
C SER A 68 -12.30 -1.38 9.21
N TYR A 69 -13.48 -1.97 9.42
CA TYR A 69 -14.75 -1.24 9.45
C TYR A 69 -15.51 -1.45 10.78
N PRO A 70 -16.06 -0.37 11.39
CA PRO A 70 -16.05 1.03 10.93
C PRO A 70 -14.65 1.64 10.91
N PHE A 71 -14.38 2.51 9.93
CA PHE A 71 -13.04 3.06 9.72
C PHE A 71 -12.59 3.95 10.88
N ASN A 72 -11.35 3.75 11.32
CA ASN A 72 -10.70 4.58 12.33
C ASN A 72 -9.23 4.79 11.96
N LEU A 73 -8.87 6.03 11.60
CA LEU A 73 -7.51 6.38 11.18
C LEU A 73 -6.46 5.98 12.22
N ARG A 74 -6.71 6.24 13.51
CA ARG A 74 -5.74 5.92 14.57
C ARG A 74 -5.47 4.42 14.68
N SER A 75 -6.52 3.60 14.60
CA SER A 75 -6.41 2.14 14.61
C SER A 75 -5.69 1.64 13.36
N PHE A 76 -6.00 2.20 12.20
CA PHE A 76 -5.36 1.88 10.92
C PHE A 76 -3.85 2.19 10.94
N LEU A 77 -3.46 3.37 11.42
CA LEU A 77 -2.05 3.75 11.54
C LEU A 77 -1.32 2.87 12.55
N ARG A 78 -1.98 2.45 13.63
CA ARG A 78 -1.39 1.50 14.58
C ARG A 78 -1.17 0.12 13.97
N SER A 79 -2.07 -0.37 13.11
CA SER A 79 -1.83 -1.61 12.39
C SER A 79 -0.68 -1.50 11.38
N LEU A 80 -0.42 -0.32 10.82
CA LEU A 80 0.78 -0.06 10.00
C LEU A 80 2.07 0.01 10.84
N LEU A 81 1.95 0.36 12.11
CA LEU A 81 3.05 0.50 13.06
C LEU A 81 3.17 -0.73 13.97
N SER A 82 2.63 -1.90 13.61
CA SER A 82 2.57 -3.06 14.54
C SER A 82 3.93 -3.49 15.10
N ASP A 83 5.03 -3.17 14.39
CA ASP A 83 6.40 -3.43 14.82
C ASP A 83 6.96 -2.35 15.78
N PHE A 84 6.20 -1.27 16.02
CA PHE A 84 6.54 -0.10 16.82
C PHE A 84 5.56 0.03 17.98
N GLU A 85 5.90 -0.58 19.12
CA GLU A 85 5.16 -0.32 20.37
C GLU A 85 5.59 1.01 20.96
N SER A 86 4.79 2.05 20.74
CA SER A 86 5.03 3.35 21.33
C SER A 86 3.73 4.03 21.73
N GLY A 87 3.75 4.72 22.87
CA GLY A 87 2.65 5.51 23.39
C GLY A 87 2.46 6.86 22.70
N LYS A 88 3.18 7.12 21.60
CA LYS A 88 3.17 8.40 20.87
C LYS A 88 1.98 8.50 19.93
N ASP A 89 1.87 9.66 19.31
CA ASP A 89 0.84 9.93 18.29
C ASP A 89 1.17 9.15 16.99
N PRO A 90 0.27 8.28 16.51
CA PRO A 90 0.60 7.39 15.40
C PRO A 90 0.75 8.11 14.06
N ILE A 91 0.21 9.32 13.90
CA ILE A 91 0.43 10.12 12.69
C ILE A 91 1.89 10.55 12.63
N GLN A 92 2.42 11.11 13.73
CA GLN A 92 3.82 11.51 13.81
C GLN A 92 4.77 10.33 13.61
N GLU A 93 4.43 9.17 14.15
CA GLU A 93 5.24 7.97 14.00
C GLU A 93 5.25 7.40 12.58
N CYS A 94 4.08 7.34 11.92
CA CYS A 94 4.03 6.95 10.52
C CYS A 94 4.84 7.89 9.64
N ARG A 95 4.75 9.21 9.86
CA ARG A 95 5.55 10.19 9.11
C ARG A 95 7.03 9.98 9.34
N HIS A 96 7.46 9.85 10.58
CA HIS A 96 8.86 9.59 10.92
C HIS A 96 9.36 8.30 10.27
N LEU A 97 8.57 7.22 10.30
CA LEU A 97 8.90 5.96 9.64
C LEU A 97 9.09 6.14 8.13
N LEU A 98 8.22 6.90 7.46
CA LEU A 98 8.26 7.13 6.01
C LEU A 98 9.31 8.15 5.57
N GLU A 99 9.78 8.99 6.48
CA GLU A 99 10.92 9.89 6.27
C GLU A 99 12.26 9.15 6.39
N GLN A 100 12.36 8.20 7.33
CA GLN A 100 13.60 7.47 7.61
C GLN A 100 13.80 6.23 6.72
N HIS A 101 12.73 5.65 6.20
CA HIS A 101 12.77 4.39 5.48
C HIS A 101 12.05 4.47 4.13
N LYS A 102 12.54 3.71 3.16
CA LYS A 102 11.78 3.40 1.94
C LYS A 102 10.84 2.25 2.25
N CYS A 103 9.54 2.51 2.22
CA CYS A 103 8.55 1.49 2.56
C CYS A 103 7.77 1.03 1.33
N LEU A 104 7.44 -0.26 1.27
CA LEU A 104 6.35 -0.76 0.44
C LEU A 104 5.15 -1.02 1.35
N ILE A 105 4.09 -0.23 1.18
CA ILE A 105 2.87 -0.35 1.98
C ILE A 105 1.74 -0.88 1.11
N VAL A 106 1.09 -1.95 1.52
CA VAL A 106 -0.13 -2.46 0.89
C VAL A 106 -1.32 -2.12 1.77
N ILE A 107 -2.32 -1.45 1.20
CA ILE A 107 -3.58 -1.10 1.84
C ILE A 107 -4.69 -1.86 1.14
N ASP A 108 -5.25 -2.85 1.82
CA ASP A 108 -6.30 -3.70 1.25
C ASP A 108 -7.70 -3.20 1.61
N SER A 109 -8.62 -3.33 0.66
CA SER A 109 -10.07 -3.17 0.85
C SER A 109 -10.52 -1.77 1.23
N LEU A 110 -9.92 -0.75 0.61
CA LEU A 110 -10.36 0.66 0.69
C LEU A 110 -11.74 0.83 0.03
N ARG A 111 -12.68 1.50 0.71
CA ARG A 111 -14.08 1.63 0.28
C ARG A 111 -14.55 3.05 -0.01
N SER A 112 -13.79 4.08 0.38
CA SER A 112 -14.16 5.47 0.09
C SER A 112 -12.99 6.39 -0.20
N ARG A 113 -13.27 7.55 -0.81
CA ARG A 113 -12.26 8.59 -1.10
C ARG A 113 -11.87 9.32 0.19
N GLU A 114 -12.83 9.49 1.09
CA GLU A 114 -12.65 10.14 2.38
C GLU A 114 -11.68 9.34 3.27
N GLU A 115 -11.76 8.01 3.24
CA GLU A 115 -10.76 7.13 3.86
C GLU A 115 -9.36 7.39 3.28
N TRP A 116 -9.25 7.47 1.95
CA TRP A 116 -7.99 7.74 1.28
C TRP A 116 -7.43 9.11 1.65
N ASP A 117 -8.24 10.17 1.64
CA ASP A 117 -7.81 11.52 1.98
C ASP A 117 -7.19 11.57 3.39
N LEU A 118 -7.82 10.90 4.36
CA LEU A 118 -7.33 10.79 5.73
C LEU A 118 -6.01 10.01 5.81
N ILE A 119 -5.89 8.89 5.10
CA ILE A 119 -4.68 8.07 5.05
C ILE A 119 -3.55 8.84 4.36
N GLN A 120 -3.82 9.42 3.21
CA GLN A 120 -2.85 10.17 2.41
C GLN A 120 -2.32 11.36 3.21
N ALA A 121 -3.17 12.13 3.88
CA ALA A 121 -2.74 13.24 4.74
C ALA A 121 -1.88 12.78 5.93
N ALA A 122 -2.06 11.56 6.41
CA ALA A 122 -1.26 10.99 7.48
C ALA A 122 0.10 10.47 6.98
N LEU A 123 0.13 9.79 5.83
CA LEU A 123 1.30 9.05 5.34
C LEU A 123 2.18 9.86 4.37
N VAL A 124 1.58 10.65 3.48
CA VAL A 124 2.29 11.31 2.37
C VAL A 124 2.80 12.68 2.80
N SER A 125 4.01 12.70 3.35
CA SER A 125 4.85 13.89 3.55
C SER A 125 5.79 14.01 2.34
N GLY A 126 5.83 15.18 1.69
CA GLY A 126 6.27 15.40 0.29
C GLY A 126 7.74 15.13 -0.10
N ALA A 127 8.41 14.14 0.48
CA ALA A 127 9.74 13.69 0.06
C ALA A 127 9.99 12.18 0.24
N SER A 128 8.98 11.37 0.59
CA SER A 128 9.17 9.93 0.80
C SER A 128 9.39 9.20 -0.53
N LYS A 129 10.35 8.26 -0.54
CA LYS A 129 10.55 7.32 -1.67
C LYS A 129 9.78 6.00 -1.47
N SER A 130 8.86 6.00 -0.50
CA SER A 130 7.98 4.86 -0.23
C SER A 130 6.95 4.73 -1.33
N VAL A 131 6.46 3.53 -1.57
CA VAL A 131 5.36 3.26 -2.50
C VAL A 131 4.19 2.68 -1.72
N ILE A 132 3.00 3.19 -1.99
CA ILE A 132 1.74 2.70 -1.43
C ILE A 132 0.96 1.99 -2.54
N ILE A 133 0.60 0.73 -2.32
CA ILE A 133 -0.30 -0.03 -3.17
C ILE A 133 -1.68 -0.04 -2.52
N VAL A 134 -2.68 0.53 -3.20
CA VAL A 134 -4.07 0.54 -2.75
C VAL A 134 -4.85 -0.54 -3.50
N ILE A 135 -5.59 -1.38 -2.78
CA ILE A 135 -6.50 -2.37 -3.35
C ILE A 135 -7.94 -1.94 -3.06
N THR A 136 -8.76 -1.89 -4.11
CA THR A 136 -10.18 -1.54 -4.00
C THR A 136 -11.02 -2.31 -5.03
N THR A 137 -12.34 -2.39 -4.82
CA THR A 137 -13.25 -2.91 -5.84
C THR A 137 -13.71 -1.84 -6.83
N GLU A 138 -13.57 -0.57 -6.48
CA GLU A 138 -14.14 0.55 -7.23
C GLU A 138 -13.08 1.25 -8.09
N ALA A 139 -13.27 1.24 -9.41
CA ALA A 139 -12.38 1.93 -10.35
C ALA A 139 -12.27 3.44 -10.06
N SER A 140 -13.37 4.05 -9.61
CA SER A 140 -13.46 5.48 -9.28
C SER A 140 -12.65 5.88 -8.04
N ILE A 141 -12.40 4.92 -7.13
CA ILE A 141 -11.52 5.10 -5.96
C ILE A 141 -10.08 4.88 -6.38
N ALA A 142 -9.82 3.84 -7.18
CA ALA A 142 -8.48 3.52 -7.67
C ALA A 142 -7.87 4.67 -8.48
N ALA A 143 -8.66 5.27 -9.39
CA ALA A 143 -8.24 6.45 -10.15
C ALA A 143 -7.96 7.65 -9.23
N TYR A 144 -8.84 7.91 -8.27
CA TYR A 144 -8.68 9.01 -7.31
C TYR A 144 -7.39 8.88 -6.48
N CYS A 145 -7.00 7.65 -6.10
CA CYS A 145 -5.78 7.43 -5.31
C CYS A 145 -4.48 7.73 -6.08
N THR A 146 -4.51 7.72 -7.41
CA THR A 146 -3.32 7.97 -8.26
C THR A 146 -3.31 9.37 -8.89
N GLU A 147 -4.41 10.12 -8.77
CA GLU A 147 -4.50 11.50 -9.20
C GLU A 147 -3.55 12.38 -8.38
N ARG A 148 -2.75 13.19 -9.08
CA ARG A 148 -1.87 14.16 -8.44
C ARG A 148 -2.73 15.30 -7.91
N ILE A 149 -2.66 15.57 -6.60
CA ILE A 149 -3.08 16.85 -6.02
C ILE A 149 -1.96 17.87 -6.19
#